data_AF-A0AAJ6FX03-F1
#
_entry.id   AF-A0AAJ6FX03-F1
#
_cell.length_a   1.000
_cell.length_b   1.000
_cell.length_c   1.000
_cell.angle_alpha   90.00
_cell.angle_beta   90.00
_cell.angle_gamma   90.00
#
_symmetry.space_group_name_H-M   'P 1'
#
loop_
_entity.id
_entity.type
_entity.pdbx_description
1 polymer ?
#
loop_
_entity_poly.entity_id
_entity_poly.type
_entity_poly.pdbx_seq_one_letter_code
_entity_poly.pdbx_strand_id
1 'polypeptide(L)'
;MENFISKQQALAVLQQDAAEICDLLGKQSNILCRTDCPAFEEVADTRIYGFSCEVKFLIRSGLLTTSEGHQLIKELEEKLGNIQARVTPDVGVEWE
;
A
#
# COMPACT_ATOMS: atom_id res chain seq x y z
N MET A 1 19.25 -0.88 -28.72
CA MET A 1 19.76 -0.30 -27.46
C MET A 1 18.95 -0.96 -26.36
N GLU A 2 19.57 -1.80 -25.54
CA GLU A 2 18.88 -2.45 -24.43
C GLU A 2 18.64 -1.40 -23.34
N ASN A 3 17.38 -1.15 -23.00
CA ASN A 3 17.01 -0.26 -21.89
C ASN A 3 17.12 -1.06 -20.59
N PHE A 4 18.19 -0.83 -19.82
CA PHE A 4 18.34 -1.40 -18.49
C PHE A 4 17.73 -0.47 -17.44
N ILE A 5 16.91 -1.02 -16.56
CA ILE A 5 16.40 -0.35 -15.36
C ILE A 5 17.39 -0.60 -14.22
N SER A 6 17.84 0.46 -13.56
CA SER A 6 18.61 0.36 -12.32
C SER A 6 17.71 0.06 -11.12
N LYS A 7 18.28 -0.55 -10.07
CA LYS A 7 17.59 -0.77 -8.79
C LYS A 7 17.00 0.52 -8.22
N GLN A 8 17.70 1.64 -8.32
CA GLN A 8 17.22 2.92 -7.81
C GLN A 8 16.01 3.44 -8.59
N GLN A 9 16.00 3.26 -9.92
CA GLN A 9 14.82 3.60 -10.73
C GLN A 9 13.62 2.70 -10.39
N ALA A 10 13.84 1.40 -10.21
CA ALA A 10 12.78 0.48 -9.80
C ALA A 10 12.20 0.85 -8.42
N LEU A 11 13.06 1.20 -7.45
CA LEU A 11 12.63 1.66 -6.14
C LEU A 11 11.84 2.97 -6.21
N ALA A 12 12.27 3.93 -7.05
CA ALA A 12 11.55 5.18 -7.23
C ALA A 12 10.14 4.96 -7.80
N VAL A 13 9.99 4.02 -8.73
CA VAL A 13 8.67 3.62 -9.27
C VAL A 13 7.80 3.04 -8.16
N LEU A 14 8.28 2.04 -7.41
CA LEU A 14 7.52 1.46 -6.30
C LEU A 14 7.13 2.51 -5.22
N GLN A 15 8.02 3.45 -4.93
CA GLN A 15 7.73 4.53 -3.97
C GLN A 15 6.62 5.45 -4.48
N GLN A 16 6.61 5.75 -5.78
CA GLN A 16 5.56 6.54 -6.42
C GLN A 16 4.22 5.79 -6.38
N ASP A 17 4.21 4.49 -6.74
CA ASP A 17 3.00 3.67 -6.73
C ASP A 17 2.41 3.56 -5.31
N ALA A 18 3.26 3.37 -4.29
CA ALA A 18 2.85 3.36 -2.89
C ALA A 18 2.26 4.71 -2.45
N ALA A 19 2.83 5.84 -2.90
CA ALA A 19 2.33 7.17 -2.60
C ALA A 19 0.96 7.43 -3.25
N GLU A 20 0.76 6.99 -4.49
CA GLU A 20 -0.52 7.10 -5.20
C GLU A 20 -1.62 6.26 -4.55
N ILE A 21 -1.29 5.06 -4.08
CA ILE A 21 -2.22 4.22 -3.30
C ILE A 21 -2.65 4.96 -2.03
N CYS A 22 -1.71 5.55 -1.28
CA CYS A 22 -2.01 6.30 -0.07
C CYS A 22 -2.87 7.55 -0.34
N ASP A 23 -2.56 8.30 -1.41
CA ASP A 23 -3.30 9.50 -1.80
C ASP A 23 -4.74 9.16 -2.23
N LEU A 24 -4.92 8.10 -3.05
CA LEU A 24 -6.22 7.65 -3.48
C LEU A 24 -7.09 7.21 -2.30
N LEU A 25 -6.56 6.37 -1.41
CA LEU A 25 -7.30 5.90 -0.24
C LEU A 25 -7.57 7.02 0.77
N GLY A 26 -6.62 7.94 0.96
CA GLY A 26 -6.81 9.13 1.81
C GLY A 26 -7.85 10.10 1.26
N LYS A 27 -7.96 10.26 -0.06
CA LYS A 27 -9.04 11.04 -0.68
C LYS A 27 -10.39 10.34 -0.54
N GLN A 28 -10.44 9.02 -0.75
CA GLN A 28 -11.68 8.25 -0.63
C GLN A 28 -12.22 8.25 0.81
N SER A 29 -11.33 8.17 1.80
CA SER A 29 -11.71 8.25 3.21
C SER A 29 -12.24 9.64 3.59
N ASN A 30 -11.70 10.71 3.00
CA ASN A 30 -12.16 12.08 3.24
C ASN A 30 -13.46 12.47 2.50
N ILE A 31 -13.72 11.90 1.31
CA ILE A 31 -14.81 12.36 0.43
C ILE A 31 -16.07 11.47 0.53
N LEU A 32 -15.94 10.15 0.68
CA LEU A 32 -17.05 9.22 0.37
C LEU A 32 -17.39 8.17 1.42
N CYS A 33 -16.59 7.93 2.47
CA CYS A 33 -16.78 6.72 3.28
C CYS A 33 -16.52 6.87 4.79
N ARG A 34 -17.46 6.28 5.54
CA ARG A 34 -17.20 5.54 6.78
C ARG A 34 -16.09 4.53 6.51
N THR A 35 -14.91 4.68 7.12
CA THR A 35 -13.77 3.75 6.91
C THR A 35 -14.03 2.33 7.40
N ASP A 36 -15.10 2.13 8.15
CA ASP A 36 -15.64 0.85 8.57
C ASP A 36 -16.55 0.18 7.51
N CYS A 37 -16.64 0.73 6.29
CA CYS A 37 -17.31 0.08 5.18
C CYS A 37 -16.46 -1.11 4.67
N PRO A 38 -17.01 -2.35 4.61
CA PRO A 38 -16.28 -3.51 4.11
C PRO A 38 -15.68 -3.32 2.71
N ALA A 39 -16.36 -2.54 1.85
CA ALA A 39 -15.86 -2.24 0.51
C ALA A 39 -14.56 -1.40 0.51
N PHE A 40 -14.32 -0.58 1.54
CA PHE A 40 -13.07 0.18 1.66
C PHE A 40 -11.89 -0.74 2.01
N GLU A 41 -12.09 -1.69 2.93
CA GLU A 41 -11.12 -2.71 3.28
C GLU A 41 -10.76 -3.57 2.06
N GLU A 42 -11.75 -4.07 1.32
CA GLU A 42 -11.53 -4.85 0.11
C GLU A 42 -10.74 -4.10 -0.97
N VAL A 43 -10.99 -2.79 -1.13
CA VAL A 43 -10.23 -1.94 -2.05
C VAL A 43 -8.79 -1.79 -1.57
N ALA A 44 -8.56 -1.53 -0.27
CA ALA A 44 -7.23 -1.42 0.30
C ALA A 44 -6.43 -2.73 0.12
N ASP A 45 -7.03 -3.88 0.41
CA ASP A 45 -6.42 -5.20 0.23
C ASP A 45 -6.05 -5.48 -1.23
N THR A 46 -6.94 -5.14 -2.15
CA THR A 46 -6.68 -5.30 -3.59
C THR A 46 -5.50 -4.42 -4.04
N ARG A 47 -5.35 -3.21 -3.48
CA ARG A 47 -4.20 -2.34 -3.77
C ARG A 47 -2.90 -2.89 -3.19
N ILE A 48 -2.91 -3.40 -1.96
CA ILE A 48 -1.75 -4.06 -1.35
C ILE A 48 -1.34 -5.29 -2.16
N TYR A 49 -2.30 -6.09 -2.63
CA TYR A 49 -2.02 -7.25 -3.48
C TYR A 49 -1.36 -6.86 -4.81
N GLY A 50 -1.87 -5.81 -5.48
CA GLY A 50 -1.28 -5.27 -6.71
C GLY A 50 0.18 -4.86 -6.52
N PHE A 51 0.43 -4.03 -5.49
CA PHE A 51 1.78 -3.60 -5.12
C PHE A 51 2.70 -4.79 -4.79
N SER A 52 2.17 -5.79 -4.05
CA SER A 52 2.90 -7.02 -3.73
C SER A 52 3.31 -7.82 -4.97
N CYS A 53 2.52 -7.78 -6.04
CA CYS A 53 2.86 -8.44 -7.30
C CYS A 53 4.03 -7.75 -8.02
N GLU A 54 4.08 -6.42 -8.01
CA GLU A 54 5.18 -5.62 -8.57
C GLU A 54 6.47 -5.84 -7.79
N VAL A 55 6.40 -5.83 -6.45
CA VAL A 55 7.54 -6.17 -5.58
C VAL A 55 8.05 -7.58 -5.86
N LYS A 56 7.15 -8.58 -5.96
CA LYS A 56 7.53 -9.97 -6.29
C LYS A 56 8.17 -10.07 -7.67
N PHE A 57 7.72 -9.27 -8.64
CA PHE A 57 8.36 -9.21 -9.95
C PHE A 57 9.81 -8.73 -9.86
N LEU A 58 10.05 -7.65 -9.10
CA LEU A 58 11.40 -7.10 -8.91
C LEU A 58 12.33 -7.99 -8.08
N ILE A 59 11.78 -8.79 -7.16
CA ILE A 59 12.54 -9.87 -6.50
C ILE A 59 12.96 -10.93 -7.52
N ARG A 60 12.02 -11.42 -8.36
CA ARG A 60 12.33 -12.45 -9.37
C ARG A 60 13.28 -11.96 -10.46
N SER A 61 13.31 -10.67 -10.74
CA SER A 61 14.25 -10.06 -11.68
C SER A 61 15.62 -9.77 -11.07
N GLY A 62 15.83 -10.08 -9.78
CA GLY A 62 17.10 -9.84 -9.08
C GLY A 62 17.38 -8.38 -8.74
N LEU A 63 16.40 -7.48 -8.87
CA LEU A 63 16.55 -6.07 -8.53
C LEU A 63 16.34 -5.79 -7.04
N LEU A 64 15.58 -6.65 -6.35
CA LEU A 64 15.35 -6.59 -4.91
C LEU A 64 15.64 -7.93 -4.24
N THR A 65 16.07 -7.87 -2.99
CA THR A 65 16.06 -9.03 -2.10
C THR A 65 14.66 -9.26 -1.53
N THR A 66 14.37 -10.48 -1.09
CA THR A 66 13.12 -10.80 -0.38
C THR A 66 12.91 -9.93 0.85
N SER A 67 13.98 -9.62 1.58
CA SER A 67 13.90 -8.75 2.77
C SER A 67 13.49 -7.32 2.41
N GLU A 68 14.08 -6.76 1.35
CA GLU A 68 13.71 -5.42 0.86
C GLU A 68 12.26 -5.39 0.39
N GLY A 69 11.83 -6.40 -0.34
CA GLY A 69 10.44 -6.48 -0.80
C GLY A 69 9.44 -6.59 0.35
N HIS A 70 9.71 -7.43 1.37
CA HIS A 70 8.85 -7.51 2.56
C HIS A 70 8.79 -6.18 3.32
N GLN A 71 9.92 -5.47 3.44
CA GLN A 71 9.95 -4.17 4.10
C GLN A 71 9.08 -3.14 3.37
N LEU A 72 9.12 -3.10 2.04
CA LEU A 72 8.30 -2.20 1.22
C LEU A 72 6.80 -2.46 1.38
N ILE A 73 6.40 -3.73 1.39
CA ILE A 73 4.99 -4.12 1.57
C ILE A 73 4.52 -3.72 2.98
N LYS A 74 5.32 -4.04 4.00
CA LYS A 74 5.02 -3.68 5.40
C LYS A 74 4.86 -2.18 5.60
N GLU A 75 5.74 -1.37 5.00
CA GLU A 75 5.64 0.09 5.07
C GLU A 75 4.35 0.63 4.43
N LEU A 76 3.88 0.01 3.34
CA LEU A 76 2.60 0.36 2.74
C LEU A 76 1.43 -0.02 3.65
N GLU A 77 1.43 -1.24 4.19
CA GLU A 77 0.41 -1.72 5.15
C GLU A 77 0.29 -0.78 6.36
N GLU A 78 1.42 -0.40 6.97
CA GLU A 78 1.45 0.54 8.10
C GLU A 78 0.89 1.92 7.74
N LYS A 79 1.21 2.45 6.55
CA LYS A 79 0.67 3.74 6.06
C LYS A 79 -0.85 3.66 5.87
N LEU A 80 -1.35 2.57 5.30
CA LEU A 80 -2.79 2.39 5.07
C LEU A 80 -3.57 2.19 6.38
N GLY A 81 -3.01 1.43 7.33
CA GLY A 81 -3.59 1.29 8.67
C GLY A 81 -3.72 2.63 9.40
N ASN A 82 -2.73 3.52 9.25
CA ASN A 82 -2.79 4.88 9.80
C ASN A 82 -3.89 5.75 9.16
N ILE A 83 -4.18 5.56 7.87
CA ILE A 83 -5.28 6.26 7.19
C ILE A 83 -6.63 5.77 7.71
N GLN A 84 -6.79 4.46 7.93
CA GLN A 84 -8.01 3.87 8.50
C GLN A 84 -8.27 4.35 9.93
N ALA A 85 -7.25 4.29 10.80
CA ALA A 85 -7.36 4.67 12.20
C ALA A 85 -7.70 6.15 12.43
N ARG A 86 -7.28 7.04 11.53
CA ARG A 86 -7.57 8.48 11.60
C ARG A 86 -9.03 8.85 11.36
N VAL A 87 -9.79 7.97 10.71
CA VAL A 87 -11.15 8.26 10.24
C VAL A 87 -12.22 7.59 11.09
N THR A 88 -11.88 6.53 11.82
CA THR A 88 -12.70 6.01 12.92
C THR A 88 -12.59 6.95 14.13
N PRO A 89 -13.65 7.68 14.54
CA PRO A 89 -13.65 8.26 15.87
C PRO A 89 -13.61 7.12 16.89
N ASP A 90 -12.93 7.36 18.01
CA ASP A 90 -12.95 6.51 19.20
C ASP A 90 -14.40 6.33 19.69
N VAL A 91 -15.13 5.40 19.08
CA VAL A 91 -16.33 4.82 19.67
C VAL A 91 -15.84 3.58 20.38
N GLY A 92 -15.69 3.70 21.70
CA GLY A 92 -15.44 2.57 22.58
C GLY A 92 -16.44 1.47 22.29
N VAL A 93 -16.00 0.43 21.58
CA VAL A 93 -16.75 -0.79 21.40
C VAL A 93 -16.32 -1.73 22.52
N GLU A 94 -17.11 -1.74 23.58
CA GLU A 94 -17.11 -2.82 24.55
C GLU A 94 -17.64 -4.09 23.85
N TRP A 95 -16.81 -5.13 23.81
CA TRP A 95 -17.24 -6.45 23.37
C TRP A 95 -17.93 -7.14 24.55
N GLU A 96 -19.27 -7.15 24.58
CA GLU A 96 -20.08 -8.09 25.38
C GLU A 96 -20.26 -9.44 24.66
#